data_AF-A0A0L9ULP3-F1
#
_entry.id   AF-A0A0L9ULP3-F1
#
_cell.length_a   1.000
_cell.length_b   1.000
_cell.length_c   1.000
_cell.angle_alpha   90.00
_cell.angle_beta   90.00
_cell.angle_gamma   90.00
#
_symmetry.space_group_name_H-M   'P 1'
#
loop_
_entity.id
_entity.type
_entity.pdbx_description
1 polymer ?
#
loop_
_entity_poly.entity_id
_entity_poly.type
_entity_poly.pdbx_seq_one_letter_code
_entity_poly.pdbx_strand_id
1 'polypeptide(L)'
;MRKDERLCAFVIAWILLPRGRNHTQLTIEDVYLIHALKGRIQTYWTVAIYDHMVKVAKQHLASLPYVVFLCKVMRHYFVDLNDEVTLSCSKKNLIEKLTLHHMGLRKNEDGWSFKDEHVLVVEEVEPLKVDKSESKYTFNT
;
A
#
# COMPACT_ATOMS: atom_id res chain seq x y z
N MET A 1 2.81 13.12 -0.22
CA MET A 1 2.64 11.72 -0.65
C MET A 1 1.15 11.45 -0.72
N ARG A 2 0.64 10.95 -1.85
CA ARG A 2 -0.77 10.56 -1.98
C ARG A 2 -1.09 9.44 -0.98
N LYS A 3 -2.36 9.29 -0.58
CA LYS A 3 -2.76 8.27 0.41
C LYS A 3 -2.38 6.86 -0.05
N ASP A 4 -2.51 6.59 -1.34
CA ASP A 4 -2.15 5.31 -1.96
C ASP A 4 -0.64 5.07 -1.92
N GLU A 5 0.16 6.10 -2.24
CA GLU A 5 1.62 6.02 -2.16
C GLU A 5 2.08 5.74 -0.72
N ARG A 6 1.40 6.32 0.27
CA ARG A 6 1.66 6.07 1.68
C ARG A 6 1.33 4.64 2.08
N LEU A 7 0.21 4.12 1.59
CA LEU A 7 -0.21 2.75 1.84
C LEU A 7 0.76 1.76 1.17
N CYS A 8 1.15 2.01 -0.08
CA CYS A 8 2.14 1.20 -0.79
C CYS A 8 3.50 1.22 -0.08
N ALA A 9 4.00 2.40 0.29
CA ALA A 9 5.22 2.57 1.08
C ALA A 9 5.18 1.74 2.38
N PHE A 10 4.05 1.83 3.09
CA PHE A 10 3.84 1.05 4.31
C PHE A 10 3.85 -0.46 4.05
N VAL A 11 3.10 -0.94 3.04
CA VAL A 11 3.03 -2.38 2.72
C VAL A 11 4.41 -2.91 2.30
N ILE A 12 5.15 -2.18 1.48
CA ILE A 12 6.51 -2.54 1.07
C ILE A 12 7.44 -2.62 2.29
N ALA A 13 7.41 -1.60 3.15
CA ALA A 13 8.20 -1.58 4.38
C ALA A 13 7.82 -2.70 5.34
N TRP A 14 6.54 -3.01 5.46
CA TRP A 14 6.06 -4.09 6.32
C TRP A 14 6.46 -5.47 5.81
N ILE A 15 6.52 -5.67 4.49
CA ILE A 15 6.96 -6.94 3.89
C ILE A 15 8.48 -7.11 4.00
N LEU A 16 9.24 -6.05 3.70
CA LEU A 16 10.71 -6.12 3.59
C LEU A 16 11.45 -5.86 4.90
N LEU A 17 10.83 -5.12 5.84
CA LEU A 17 11.35 -4.78 7.17
C LEU A 17 10.23 -4.91 8.24
N PRO A 18 9.70 -6.12 8.47
CA PRO A 18 8.60 -6.35 9.39
C PRO A 18 8.96 -6.05 10.84
N ARG A 19 8.37 -5.01 11.39
CA ARG A 19 8.56 -4.61 12.79
C ARG A 19 7.51 -5.24 13.69
N GLY A 20 7.85 -5.46 14.97
CA GLY A 20 6.93 -6.09 15.92
C GLY A 20 5.84 -5.17 16.48
N ARG A 21 6.04 -3.84 16.47
CA ARG A 21 5.12 -2.84 17.05
C ARG A 21 5.19 -1.52 16.27
N ASN A 22 4.16 -0.68 16.43
CA ASN A 22 4.05 0.68 15.90
C ASN A 22 4.05 0.81 14.36
N HIS A 23 3.16 0.06 13.72
CA HIS A 23 2.94 0.09 12.26
C HIS A 23 2.30 1.37 11.73
N THR A 24 1.88 2.27 12.60
CA THR A 24 1.21 3.52 12.20
C THR A 24 2.20 4.59 11.74
N GLN A 25 3.50 4.41 12.02
CA GLN A 25 4.56 5.37 11.70
C GLN A 25 5.67 4.76 10.86
N LEU A 26 6.09 5.50 9.83
CA LEU A 26 7.31 5.24 9.09
C LEU A 26 8.51 5.67 9.93
N THR A 27 9.48 4.78 10.04
CA THR A 27 10.80 4.99 10.62
C THR A 27 11.78 5.45 9.55
N ILE A 28 12.95 5.90 10.00
CA ILE A 28 14.06 6.29 9.12
C ILE A 28 14.50 5.11 8.24
N GLU A 29 14.53 3.89 8.77
CA GLU A 29 14.86 2.68 8.01
C GLU A 29 13.88 2.44 6.85
N ASP A 30 12.58 2.66 7.07
CA ASP A 30 11.58 2.53 5.99
C ASP A 30 11.78 3.58 4.91
N VAL A 31 12.13 4.81 5.30
CA VAL A 31 12.38 5.90 4.34
C VAL A 31 13.61 5.57 3.49
N TYR A 32 14.68 5.05 4.09
CA TYR A 32 15.86 4.59 3.35
C TYR A 32 15.53 3.42 2.42
N LEU A 33 14.75 2.45 2.88
CA LEU A 33 14.27 1.32 2.08
C LEU A 33 13.52 1.83 0.83
N ILE A 34 12.51 2.67 1.02
CA ILE A 34 11.69 3.20 -0.07
C ILE A 34 12.54 4.04 -1.03
N HIS A 35 13.46 4.85 -0.49
CA HIS A 35 14.38 5.64 -1.29
C HIS A 35 15.29 4.77 -2.15
N ALA A 36 15.90 3.73 -1.57
CA ALA A 36 16.76 2.80 -2.29
C ALA A 36 16.01 2.04 -3.39
N LEU A 37 14.78 1.58 -3.11
CA LEU A 37 13.92 0.94 -4.11
C LEU A 37 13.54 1.89 -5.25
N LYS A 38 13.12 3.11 -4.92
CA LYS A 38 12.71 4.12 -5.91
C LYS A 38 13.90 4.58 -6.76
N GLY A 39 15.06 4.75 -6.15
CA GLY A 39 16.30 5.15 -6.82
C GLY A 39 17.01 4.01 -7.55
N ARG A 40 16.50 2.76 -7.47
CA ARG A 40 17.17 1.53 -7.96
C ARG A 40 18.63 1.45 -7.49
N ILE A 41 18.87 1.88 -6.25
CA ILE A 41 20.21 1.90 -5.67
C ILE A 41 20.64 0.44 -5.51
N GLN A 42 21.86 0.13 -5.95
CA GLN A 42 22.43 -1.20 -5.78
C GLN A 42 22.58 -1.47 -4.28
N THR A 43 21.75 -2.37 -3.77
CA THR A 43 21.67 -2.70 -2.35
C THR A 43 21.75 -4.21 -2.21
N TYR A 44 22.47 -4.71 -1.20
CA TYR A 44 22.55 -6.14 -0.89
C TYR A 44 21.27 -6.60 -0.18
N TRP A 45 20.15 -6.60 -0.91
CA TRP A 45 18.81 -6.89 -0.38
C TRP A 45 18.72 -8.26 0.31
N THR A 46 19.40 -9.26 -0.23
CA THR A 46 19.48 -10.60 0.35
C THR A 46 20.07 -10.59 1.76
N VAL A 47 21.14 -9.82 1.98
CA VAL A 47 21.79 -9.68 3.29
C VAL A 47 20.88 -8.92 4.26
N ALA A 48 20.29 -7.81 3.82
CA ALA A 48 19.37 -7.02 4.64
C ALA A 48 18.15 -7.83 5.11
N ILE A 49 17.54 -8.60 4.18
CA ILE A 49 16.41 -9.49 4.50
C ILE A 49 16.86 -10.61 5.44
N TYR A 50 18.01 -11.24 5.19
CA TYR A 50 18.53 -12.31 6.02
C TYR A 50 18.80 -11.86 7.46
N ASP A 51 19.53 -10.75 7.65
CA ASP A 51 19.82 -10.19 8.99
C ASP A 51 18.54 -9.87 9.74
N HIS A 52 17.55 -9.31 9.03
CA HIS A 52 16.25 -9.03 9.60
C HIS A 52 15.49 -10.31 9.98
N MET A 53 15.52 -11.35 9.15
CA MET A 53 14.92 -12.66 9.47
C MET A 53 15.53 -13.26 10.74
N VAL A 54 16.86 -13.22 10.86
CA VAL A 54 17.58 -13.69 12.06
C VAL A 54 17.16 -12.90 13.30
N LYS A 55 17.03 -11.57 13.18
CA LYS A 55 16.59 -10.70 14.29
C LYS A 55 15.17 -11.03 14.75
N VAL A 56 14.22 -11.19 13.81
CA VAL A 56 12.82 -11.54 14.11
C VAL A 56 12.73 -12.92 14.76
N ALA A 57 13.46 -13.90 14.23
CA ALA A 57 13.52 -15.25 14.78
C ALA A 57 14.03 -15.25 16.23
N LYS A 58 15.10 -14.49 16.52
CA LYS A 58 15.65 -14.33 17.88
C LYS A 58 14.71 -13.63 18.84
N GLN A 59 13.92 -12.68 18.37
CA GLN A 59 13.03 -11.88 19.21
C GLN A 59 11.70 -12.61 19.55
N HIS A 60 11.52 -13.86 19.09
CA HIS A 60 10.24 -14.60 19.16
C HIS A 60 9.04 -13.77 18.65
N LEU A 61 9.31 -12.79 17.78
CA LEU A 61 8.29 -12.06 17.05
C LEU A 61 7.74 -13.07 16.03
N ALA A 62 6.71 -13.78 16.45
CA ALA A 62 6.17 -14.95 15.77
C ALA A 62 5.55 -14.66 14.40
N SER A 63 5.76 -13.47 13.82
CA SER A 63 5.38 -13.18 12.45
C SER A 63 6.60 -13.11 11.53
N LEU A 64 6.65 -14.06 10.60
CA LEU A 64 7.57 -14.06 9.46
C LEU A 64 6.74 -13.72 8.21
N PRO A 65 6.37 -12.43 7.99
CA PRO A 65 5.61 -12.04 6.81
C PRO A 65 6.40 -12.26 5.50
N TYR A 66 7.70 -12.56 5.61
CA TYR A 66 8.55 -12.99 4.52
C TYR A 66 8.07 -14.23 3.81
N VAL A 67 7.38 -15.18 4.48
CA VAL A 67 7.02 -16.46 3.84
C VAL A 67 6.19 -16.23 2.58
N VAL A 68 5.17 -15.36 2.67
CA VAL A 68 4.32 -15.05 1.51
C VAL A 68 5.11 -14.34 0.41
N PHE A 69 5.96 -13.39 0.78
CA PHE A 69 6.80 -12.65 -0.16
C PHE A 69 7.81 -13.55 -0.88
N LEU A 70 8.55 -14.37 -0.13
CA LEU A 70 9.54 -15.31 -0.67
C LEU A 70 8.87 -16.34 -1.57
N CYS A 71 7.72 -16.90 -1.19
CA CYS A 71 6.98 -17.80 -2.06
C CYS A 71 6.52 -17.12 -3.36
N LYS A 72 6.19 -15.82 -3.33
CA LYS A 72 5.85 -15.06 -4.55
C LYS A 72 7.07 -14.81 -5.43
N VAL A 73 8.22 -14.48 -4.84
CA VAL A 73 9.49 -14.32 -5.54
C VAL A 73 9.93 -15.64 -6.19
N MET A 74 9.93 -16.74 -5.44
CA MET A 74 10.28 -18.07 -5.94
C MET A 74 9.41 -18.47 -7.14
N ARG A 75 8.08 -18.30 -7.05
CA ARG A 75 7.17 -18.55 -8.18
C ARG A 75 7.44 -17.63 -9.37
N HIS A 76 7.80 -16.37 -9.14
CA HIS A 76 8.14 -15.43 -10.22
C HIS A 76 9.38 -15.89 -11.00
N TYR A 77 10.33 -16.54 -10.32
CA TYR A 77 11.51 -17.15 -10.93
C TYR A 77 11.30 -18.63 -11.32
N PHE A 78 10.05 -19.09 -11.42
CA PHE A 78 9.68 -20.45 -11.83
C PHE A 78 10.30 -21.57 -10.97
N VAL A 79 10.60 -21.27 -9.70
CA VAL A 79 10.99 -22.29 -8.73
C VAL A 79 9.76 -23.12 -8.36
N ASP A 80 9.88 -24.45 -8.51
CA ASP A 80 8.82 -25.37 -8.11
C ASP A 80 8.72 -25.44 -6.58
N LEU A 81 7.49 -25.34 -6.06
CA LEU A 81 7.16 -25.37 -4.62
C LEU A 81 6.14 -26.48 -4.30
N ASN A 82 5.88 -27.42 -5.22
CA ASN A 82 4.83 -28.43 -5.07
C ASN A 82 5.08 -29.40 -3.89
N ASP A 83 6.33 -29.70 -3.57
CA ASP A 83 6.72 -30.61 -2.48
C ASP A 83 6.98 -29.88 -1.15
N GLU A 84 6.71 -28.56 -1.07
CA GLU A 84 6.99 -27.75 0.10
C GLU A 84 5.83 -27.72 1.12
N VAL A 85 6.19 -27.61 2.41
CA VAL A 85 5.19 -27.53 3.49
C VAL A 85 4.46 -26.18 3.42
N THR A 86 3.15 -26.24 3.19
CA THR A 86 2.30 -25.05 3.22
C THR A 86 2.06 -24.61 4.67
N LEU A 87 2.66 -23.48 5.06
CA LEU A 87 2.37 -22.84 6.34
C LEU A 87 1.17 -21.90 6.22
N SER A 88 0.20 -22.05 7.12
CA SER A 88 -0.95 -21.14 7.19
C SER A 88 -0.58 -19.83 7.90
N CYS A 89 -1.15 -18.73 7.41
CA CYS A 89 -0.92 -17.41 7.98
C CYS A 89 -1.64 -17.30 9.34
N SER A 90 -0.89 -17.29 10.45
CA SER A 90 -1.47 -17.08 11.79
C SER A 90 -2.01 -15.64 11.99
N LYS A 91 -2.88 -15.42 12.99
CA LYS A 91 -3.40 -14.07 13.33
C LYS A 91 -2.30 -13.03 13.58
N LYS A 92 -1.10 -13.46 14.00
CA LYS A 92 0.06 -12.58 14.25
C LYS A 92 0.69 -12.04 12.95
N ASN A 93 0.41 -12.68 11.83
CA ASN A 93 0.87 -12.29 10.49
C ASN A 93 -0.15 -11.41 9.74
N LEU A 94 -1.31 -11.11 10.34
CA LEU A 94 -2.32 -10.27 9.71
C LEU A 94 -2.10 -8.81 10.08
N ILE A 95 -2.33 -7.91 9.11
CA ILE A 95 -2.43 -6.49 9.39
C ILE A 95 -3.71 -6.27 10.21
N GLU A 96 -3.55 -5.77 11.42
CA GLU A 96 -4.68 -5.54 12.32
C GLU A 96 -5.65 -4.50 11.74
N LYS A 97 -6.95 -4.71 11.96
CA LYS A 97 -8.03 -3.80 11.57
C LYS A 97 -7.76 -2.36 12.05
N LEU A 98 -7.23 -2.22 13.26
CA LEU A 98 -6.89 -0.93 13.87
C LEU A 98 -5.78 -0.20 13.10
N THR A 99 -4.78 -0.93 12.60
CA THR A 99 -3.71 -0.37 11.77
C THR A 99 -4.27 0.23 10.48
N LEU A 100 -5.19 -0.48 9.81
CA LEU A 100 -5.86 0.03 8.61
C LEU A 100 -6.70 1.30 8.92
N HIS A 101 -7.38 1.33 10.06
CA HIS A 101 -8.12 2.52 10.50
C HIS A 101 -7.23 3.73 10.73
N HIS A 102 -6.06 3.54 11.35
CA HIS A 102 -5.05 4.60 11.53
C HIS A 102 -4.46 5.10 10.21
N MET A 103 -4.48 4.27 9.15
CA MET A 103 -4.05 4.68 7.80
C MET A 103 -5.11 5.47 7.03
N GLY A 104 -6.32 5.60 7.58
CA GLY A 104 -7.45 6.29 6.97
C GLY A 104 -8.40 5.39 6.18
N LEU A 105 -8.18 4.06 6.22
CA LEU A 105 -9.06 3.09 5.58
C LEU A 105 -10.30 2.81 6.45
N ARG A 106 -11.40 2.49 5.78
CA ARG A 106 -12.67 2.06 6.37
C ARG A 106 -13.16 0.82 5.64
N LYS A 107 -13.79 -0.09 6.38
CA LYS A 107 -14.36 -1.32 5.82
C LYS A 107 -15.81 -1.03 5.43
N ASN A 108 -16.12 -1.19 4.15
CA ASN A 108 -17.44 -1.09 3.55
C ASN A 108 -17.86 -2.47 2.99
N GLU A 109 -19.02 -2.54 2.34
CA GLU A 109 -19.53 -3.78 1.70
C GLU A 109 -18.58 -4.27 0.59
N ASP A 110 -17.98 -3.35 -0.17
CA ASP A 110 -17.04 -3.65 -1.27
C ASP A 110 -15.59 -3.88 -0.82
N GLY A 111 -15.31 -3.84 0.49
CA GLY A 111 -13.96 -4.04 1.04
C GLY A 111 -13.40 -2.84 1.79
N TRP A 112 -12.12 -2.51 1.59
CA TRP A 112 -11.43 -1.42 2.31
C TRP A 112 -11.17 -0.23 1.39
N SER A 113 -11.69 0.96 1.75
CA SER A 113 -11.49 2.21 0.98
C SER A 113 -11.13 3.39 1.88
N PHE A 114 -10.62 4.47 1.31
CA PHE A 114 -10.27 5.67 2.07
C PHE A 114 -11.53 6.48 2.41
N LYS A 115 -11.60 6.99 3.65
CA LYS A 115 -12.77 7.75 4.14
C LYS A 115 -13.14 8.98 3.29
N ASP A 116 -12.17 9.58 2.60
CA ASP A 116 -12.37 10.83 1.84
C ASP A 116 -12.42 10.61 0.32
N GLU A 117 -12.58 9.36 -0.15
CA GLU A 117 -13.06 9.13 -1.51
C GLU A 117 -14.53 9.56 -1.55
N HIS A 118 -14.77 10.86 -1.71
CA HIS A 118 -15.96 11.30 -2.39
C HIS A 118 -15.89 10.63 -3.76
N VAL A 119 -16.74 9.62 -3.97
CA VAL A 119 -17.11 9.18 -5.30
C VAL A 119 -17.56 10.45 -6.01
N LEU A 120 -16.70 11.00 -6.87
CA LEU A 120 -17.14 11.94 -7.88
C LEU A 120 -18.00 11.10 -8.80
N VAL A 121 -19.27 10.93 -8.42
CA VAL A 121 -20.31 10.66 -9.38
C VAL A 121 -20.27 11.90 -10.25
N VAL A 122 -19.55 11.80 -11.37
CA VAL A 122 -19.72 12.73 -12.47
C VAL A 122 -21.12 12.40 -12.99
N GLU A 123 -22.14 12.96 -12.33
CA GLU A 123 -23.40 13.18 -13.01
C GLU A 123 -23.04 14.08 -14.18
N GLU A 124 -23.08 13.50 -15.37
CA GLU A 124 -22.98 14.21 -16.63
C GLU A 124 -24.15 15.20 -16.65
N VAL A 125 -23.89 16.43 -16.19
CA VAL A 125 -24.89 17.49 -16.18
C VAL A 125 -25.13 17.85 -17.65
N GLU A 126 -26.31 17.47 -18.17
CA GLU A 126 -26.77 17.93 -19.47
C GLU A 126 -26.58 19.47 -19.56
N PRO A 127 -26.02 19.99 -20.65
CA PRO A 127 -25.80 21.42 -20.77
C PRO A 127 -27.15 22.14 -20.68
N LEU A 128 -27.26 23.03 -19.68
CA LEU A 128 -28.39 23.95 -19.53
C LEU A 128 -28.65 24.64 -20.87
N LYS A 129 -29.90 24.56 -21.34
CA LYS A 129 -30.37 25.24 -22.56
C LYS A 129 -30.08 26.73 -22.44
N VAL A 130 -29.03 27.19 -23.13
CA VAL A 130 -28.74 28.61 -23.29
C VAL A 130 -29.88 29.23 -24.09
N ASP A 131 -30.61 30.15 -23.47
CA ASP A 131 -31.58 30.99 -24.17
C ASP A 131 -30.84 31.88 -25.18
N LYS A 132 -31.20 31.75 -26.45
CA LYS A 132 -30.62 32.51 -27.58
C LYS A 132 -31.43 33.77 -27.86
N SER A 133 -31.80 34.52 -26.83
CA SER A 133 -32.39 35.84 -27.03
C SER A 133 -31.27 36.83 -27.41
N GLU A 134 -31.11 37.06 -28.71
CA GLU A 134 -30.22 38.09 -29.26
C GLU A 134 -30.63 39.47 -28.72
N SER A 135 -29.83 40.04 -27.83
CA SER A 135 -29.96 41.45 -27.44
C SER A 135 -29.33 42.33 -28.54
N LYS A 136 -30.18 42.89 -29.39
CA LYS A 136 -29.79 43.94 -30.35
C LYS A 136 -29.49 45.23 -29.60
N TYR A 137 -28.22 45.55 -29.43
CA TYR A 137 -27.79 46.91 -29.07
C TYR A 137 -27.30 47.64 -30.32
N THR A 138 -28.01 48.69 -30.71
CA THR A 138 -27.56 49.66 -31.71
C THR A 138 -26.91 50.85 -31.00
N PHE A 139 -25.66 51.16 -31.34
CA PHE A 139 -25.03 52.43 -30.98
C PHE A 139 -25.24 53.42 -32.13
N ASN A 140 -25.94 54.52 -31.88
CA ASN A 140 -26.00 55.66 -32.79
C ASN A 140 -24.83 56.59 -32.48
N THR A 141 -24.11 57.03 -33.52
CA THR A 141 -23.10 58.09 -33.47
C THR A 141 -23.69 59.36 -34.09
#